data_AF-K0VG84-F1
#
_entry.id   AF-K0VG84-F1
#
_cell.length_a   1.000
_cell.length_b   1.000
_cell.length_c   1.000
_cell.angle_alpha   90.00
_cell.angle_beta   90.00
_cell.angle_gamma   90.00
#
_symmetry.space_group_name_H-M   'P 1'
#
loop_
_entity.id
_entity.type
_entity.pdbx_description
1 polymer ?
#
loop_
_entity_poly.entity_id
_entity_poly.type
_entity_poly.pdbx_seq_one_letter_code
_entity_poly.pdbx_strand_id
1 'polypeptide(L)'
;GDDGSPLPSLSIHLGCTKNSGAGQDEIVYLTGRPVEALNAWLAAARINKGSVFRAIDRWGHVSRRALDPKAVNDIVKRRVKMAGLEPGEFSVHGLRSGYLTEAANRGIPLPEAMEQSRHRSVQQASSYYNSATRRSGRASRML
;
A
#
# COMPACT_ATOMS: atom_id res chain seq x y z
N GLY A 1 17.91 3.05 18.16
CA GLY A 1 18.19 4.49 18.25
C GLY A 1 17.35 5.12 17.17
N ASP A 2 16.38 5.93 17.57
CA ASP A 2 15.60 6.76 16.64
C ASP A 2 16.42 8.05 16.49
N ASP A 3 17.31 8.04 15.52
CA ASP A 3 18.18 9.19 15.22
C ASP A 3 17.27 10.26 14.61
N GLY A 4 17.19 11.44 15.22
CA GLY A 4 16.23 12.52 14.90
C GLY A 4 16.35 13.13 13.49
N SER A 5 17.00 12.44 12.57
CA SER A 5 17.01 12.74 11.15
C SER A 5 15.62 12.59 10.53
N PRO A 6 15.18 13.55 9.69
CA PRO A 6 13.89 13.45 9.02
C PRO A 6 13.86 12.21 8.12
N LEU A 7 12.76 11.44 8.23
CA LEU A 7 12.57 10.24 7.41
C LEU A 7 12.55 10.59 5.91
N PRO A 8 13.20 9.79 5.05
CA PRO A 8 13.20 10.04 3.62
C PRO A 8 11.78 10.02 3.09
N SER A 9 11.43 10.97 2.21
CA SER A 9 10.06 11.14 1.72
C SER A 9 10.02 11.34 0.20
N LEU A 10 9.03 10.74 -0.46
CA LEU A 10 8.79 10.85 -1.90
C LEU A 10 7.29 10.98 -2.20
N SER A 11 6.95 11.73 -3.24
CA SER A 11 5.62 11.71 -3.84
C SER A 11 5.60 10.80 -5.07
N ILE A 12 4.50 10.05 -5.24
CA ILE A 12 4.22 9.27 -6.45
C ILE A 12 3.01 9.87 -7.13
N HIS A 13 3.19 10.28 -8.39
CA HIS A 13 2.10 10.70 -9.25
C HIS A 13 1.48 9.47 -9.89
N LEU A 14 0.25 9.16 -9.51
CA LEU A 14 -0.57 8.12 -10.11
C LEU A 14 -1.28 8.76 -11.31
N GLY A 15 -0.90 8.35 -12.53
CA GLY A 15 -1.61 8.80 -13.74
C GLY A 15 -3.08 8.35 -13.76
N CYS A 16 -3.80 8.63 -14.86
CA CYS A 16 -5.22 8.24 -14.99
C CYS A 16 -5.44 6.73 -14.78
N THR A 17 -6.07 6.36 -13.66
CA THR A 17 -6.56 4.99 -13.41
C THR A 17 -7.96 4.81 -14.02
N LYS A 18 -8.39 3.57 -14.28
CA LYS A 18 -9.67 3.23 -14.96
C LYS A 18 -10.94 3.85 -14.34
N ASN A 19 -10.88 4.35 -13.10
CA ASN A 19 -12.01 4.98 -12.45
C ASN A 19 -11.87 6.51 -12.34
N SER A 20 -10.75 7.10 -12.75
CA SER A 20 -10.50 8.54 -12.64
C SER A 20 -11.09 9.25 -13.85
N GLY A 21 -11.99 10.20 -13.63
CA GLY A 21 -12.34 11.17 -14.67
C GLY A 21 -11.07 11.84 -15.18
N ALA A 22 -11.00 12.12 -16.47
CA ALA A 22 -9.85 12.77 -17.09
C ALA A 22 -9.51 14.07 -16.33
N GLY A 23 -8.32 14.15 -15.73
CA GLY A 23 -7.77 15.40 -15.18
C GLY A 23 -7.44 15.44 -13.69
N GLN A 24 -7.47 14.34 -12.94
CA GLN A 24 -6.99 14.33 -11.54
C GLN A 24 -5.62 13.63 -11.45
N ASP A 25 -4.55 14.44 -11.37
CA ASP A 25 -3.24 13.97 -10.93
C ASP A 25 -3.35 13.56 -9.46
N GLU A 26 -3.47 12.25 -9.22
CA GLU A 26 -3.54 11.73 -7.87
C GLU A 26 -2.12 11.55 -7.33
N ILE A 27 -1.80 12.19 -6.20
CA ILE A 27 -0.50 12.06 -5.55
C ILE A 27 -0.65 11.23 -4.27
N VAL A 28 0.27 10.31 -4.04
CA VAL A 28 0.43 9.61 -2.75
C VAL A 28 1.84 9.81 -2.23
N TYR A 29 1.98 9.90 -0.91
CA TYR A 29 3.27 10.12 -0.27
C TYR A 29 3.80 8.82 0.34
N LEU A 30 5.11 8.60 0.21
CA LEU A 30 5.84 7.54 0.89
C LEU A 30 6.86 8.17 1.83
N THR A 31 6.98 7.63 3.04
CA THR A 31 7.94 8.12 4.04
C THR A 31 8.63 6.94 4.75
N GLY A 32 9.93 7.03 4.97
CA GLY A 32 10.74 6.05 5.70
C GLY A 32 11.09 4.81 4.87
N ARG A 33 10.99 3.62 5.50
CA ARG A 33 11.38 2.32 4.93
C ARG A 33 10.87 2.03 3.50
N PRO A 34 9.63 2.39 3.11
CA PRO A 34 9.17 2.22 1.72
C PRO A 34 9.99 3.02 0.70
N VAL A 35 10.45 4.22 1.07
CA VAL A 35 11.32 5.05 0.22
C VAL A 35 12.69 4.40 0.05
N GLU A 36 13.26 3.90 1.14
CA GLU A 36 14.53 3.16 1.11
C GLU A 36 14.45 1.92 0.22
N ALA A 37 13.38 1.12 0.38
CA ALA A 37 13.15 -0.07 -0.43
C ALA A 37 12.95 0.26 -1.92
N LEU A 38 12.21 1.32 -2.22
CA LEU A 38 12.03 1.79 -3.61
C LEU A 38 13.34 2.24 -4.23
N ASN A 39 14.14 3.05 -3.51
CA ASN A 39 15.43 3.53 -3.99
C ASN A 39 16.42 2.38 -4.23
N ALA A 40 16.49 1.42 -3.29
CA ALA A 40 17.31 0.23 -3.45
C ALA A 40 16.89 -0.58 -4.68
N TRP A 41 15.58 -0.71 -4.93
CA TRP A 41 15.07 -1.38 -6.13
C TRP A 41 15.43 -0.63 -7.41
N LEU A 42 15.20 0.69 -7.48
CA LEU A 42 15.53 1.51 -8.66
C LEU A 42 17.02 1.39 -9.02
N ALA A 43 17.89 1.40 -8.02
CA ALA A 43 19.34 1.22 -8.19
C ALA A 43 19.68 -0.19 -8.70
N ALA A 44 19.19 -1.24 -8.03
CA ALA A 44 19.47 -2.64 -8.39
C ALA A 44 18.97 -2.98 -9.81
N ALA A 45 17.78 -2.48 -10.17
CA ALA A 45 17.16 -2.70 -11.47
C ALA A 45 17.62 -1.70 -12.56
N ARG A 46 18.53 -0.77 -12.21
CA ARG A 46 19.06 0.29 -13.11
C ARG A 46 17.94 1.03 -13.85
N ILE A 47 16.92 1.46 -13.12
CA ILE A 47 15.74 2.12 -13.65
C ILE A 47 15.94 3.63 -13.60
N ASN A 48 16.03 4.27 -14.76
CA ASN A 48 16.02 5.72 -14.90
C ASN A 48 14.76 6.25 -15.61
N LYS A 49 13.99 5.37 -16.26
CA LYS A 49 12.72 5.70 -16.93
C LYS A 49 11.84 4.46 -17.15
N GLY A 50 10.56 4.69 -17.46
CA GLY A 50 9.58 3.65 -17.76
C GLY A 50 9.02 2.99 -16.50
N SER A 51 8.57 1.74 -16.63
CA SER A 51 7.93 1.02 -15.53
C SER A 51 8.89 0.81 -14.34
N VAL A 52 8.43 1.21 -13.15
CA VAL A 52 9.13 1.02 -11.88
C VAL A 52 9.13 -0.46 -11.48
N PHE A 53 7.96 -1.10 -11.47
CA PHE A 53 7.86 -2.53 -11.21
C PHE A 53 8.03 -3.29 -12.52
N ARG A 54 9.09 -4.10 -12.60
CA ARG A 54 9.50 -4.83 -13.81
C ARG A 54 9.45 -6.33 -13.59
N ALA A 55 9.16 -7.07 -14.65
CA ALA A 55 9.20 -8.54 -14.59
C ALA A 55 10.63 -9.02 -14.35
N ILE A 56 10.76 -10.09 -13.56
CA ILE A 56 12.04 -10.75 -13.26
C ILE A 56 11.94 -12.20 -13.73
N ASP A 57 12.91 -12.66 -14.53
CA ASP A 57 12.93 -14.05 -14.98
C ASP A 57 13.40 -15.01 -13.87
N ARG A 58 13.33 -16.32 -14.13
CA ARG A 58 13.75 -17.34 -13.15
C ARG A 58 15.25 -17.31 -12.79
N TRP A 59 16.06 -16.60 -13.57
CA TRP A 59 17.50 -16.45 -13.37
C TRP A 59 17.86 -15.14 -12.66
N GLY A 60 16.87 -14.31 -12.33
CA GLY A 60 17.05 -13.04 -11.64
C GLY A 60 17.29 -11.84 -12.56
N HIS A 61 17.15 -12.00 -13.88
CA HIS A 61 17.31 -10.86 -14.79
C HIS A 61 16.06 -9.99 -14.79
N VAL A 62 16.29 -8.68 -14.63
CA VAL A 62 15.23 -7.67 -14.68
C VAL A 62 14.91 -7.31 -16.13
N SER A 63 13.67 -7.55 -16.54
CA SER A 63 13.15 -7.19 -17.87
C SER A 63 12.90 -5.69 -17.99
N ARG A 64 12.80 -5.18 -19.23
CA ARG A 64 12.25 -3.83 -19.48
C ARG A 64 10.72 -3.77 -19.42
N ARG A 65 10.05 -4.94 -19.45
CA ARG A 65 8.60 -5.03 -19.41
C ARG A 65 8.08 -4.77 -18.00
N ALA A 66 6.91 -4.13 -17.93
CA ALA A 66 6.18 -3.97 -16.68
C ALA A 66 5.90 -5.34 -16.03
N LEU A 67 5.87 -5.35 -14.71
CA LEU A 67 5.42 -6.50 -13.94
C LEU A 67 3.96 -6.82 -14.29
N ASP A 68 3.65 -8.11 -14.45
CA ASP A 68 2.28 -8.57 -14.64
C ASP A 68 1.43 -8.25 -13.38
N PRO A 69 0.23 -7.65 -13.51
CA PRO A 69 -0.62 -7.35 -12.36
C PRO A 69 -0.92 -8.57 -11.47
N LYS A 70 -1.07 -9.77 -12.05
CA LYS A 70 -1.27 -11.02 -11.32
C LYS A 70 -0.06 -11.37 -10.47
N ALA A 71 1.15 -11.10 -10.96
CA ALA A 71 2.39 -11.39 -10.25
C ALA A 71 2.50 -10.63 -8.92
N VAL A 72 1.85 -9.47 -8.76
CA VAL A 72 1.81 -8.75 -7.48
C VAL A 72 1.13 -9.61 -6.40
N ASN A 73 0.01 -10.25 -6.73
CA ASN A 73 -0.69 -11.13 -5.79
C ASN A 73 0.14 -12.39 -5.47
N ASP A 74 0.82 -12.95 -6.47
CA ASP A 74 1.70 -14.10 -6.29
C ASP A 74 2.90 -13.76 -5.39
N ILE A 75 3.47 -12.56 -5.53
CA ILE A 75 4.53 -12.05 -4.65
C ILE A 75 4.01 -11.95 -3.22
N VAL A 76 2.83 -11.34 -2.99
CA VAL A 76 2.23 -11.22 -1.66
C VAL A 76 2.03 -12.60 -1.04
N LYS A 77 1.39 -13.53 -1.76
CA LYS A 77 1.16 -14.90 -1.28
C LYS A 77 2.45 -15.64 -0.94
N ARG A 78 3.50 -15.48 -1.77
CA ARG A 78 4.82 -16.06 -1.48
C ARG A 78 5.41 -15.47 -0.20
N ARG A 79 5.33 -14.16 0.01
CA ARG A 79 5.84 -13.51 1.23
C ARG A 79 5.06 -13.91 2.48
N VAL A 80 3.74 -14.04 2.37
CA VAL A 80 2.86 -14.55 3.42
C VAL A 80 3.26 -15.97 3.83
N LYS A 81 3.44 -16.87 2.85
CA LYS A 81 3.95 -18.23 3.11
C LYS A 81 5.31 -18.23 3.80
N MET A 82 6.24 -17.38 3.35
CA MET A 82 7.57 -17.25 3.98
C MET A 82 7.50 -16.73 5.42
N ALA A 83 6.46 -15.99 5.78
CA ALA A 83 6.20 -15.53 7.13
C ALA A 83 5.48 -16.58 8.00
N GLY A 84 5.21 -17.79 7.49
CA GLY A 84 4.50 -18.84 8.21
C GLY A 84 2.98 -18.60 8.32
N LEU A 85 2.42 -17.77 7.45
CA LEU A 85 0.99 -17.43 7.42
C LEU A 85 0.28 -18.15 6.26
N GLU A 86 -1.04 -18.33 6.39
CA GLU A 86 -1.87 -19.01 5.39
C GLU A 86 -2.15 -18.13 4.16
N PRO A 87 -1.64 -18.45 2.96
CA PRO A 87 -1.77 -17.58 1.78
C PRO A 87 -3.21 -17.34 1.30
N GLY A 88 -4.14 -18.21 1.68
CA GLY A 88 -5.56 -18.08 1.34
C GLY A 88 -6.23 -16.88 2.03
N GLU A 89 -5.68 -16.43 3.14
CA GLU A 89 -6.24 -15.34 3.95
C GLU A 89 -5.76 -13.95 3.50
N PHE A 90 -4.81 -13.88 2.56
CA PHE A 90 -4.15 -12.64 2.16
C PHE A 90 -4.27 -12.38 0.66
N SER A 91 -4.54 -11.12 0.32
CA SER A 91 -4.58 -10.64 -1.06
C SER A 91 -4.17 -9.16 -1.13
N VAL A 92 -3.81 -8.70 -2.32
CA VAL A 92 -3.53 -7.27 -2.58
C VAL A 92 -4.71 -6.38 -2.19
N HIS A 93 -5.94 -6.83 -2.45
CA HIS A 93 -7.13 -6.09 -2.06
C HIS A 93 -7.28 -6.02 -0.53
N GLY A 94 -6.99 -7.13 0.16
CA GLY A 94 -6.95 -7.21 1.62
C GLY A 94 -5.92 -6.28 2.26
N LEU A 95 -4.78 -6.02 1.60
CA LEU A 95 -3.81 -5.03 2.09
C LEU A 95 -4.37 -3.60 2.07
N ARG A 96 -5.15 -3.26 1.05
CA ARG A 96 -5.73 -1.92 0.92
C ARG A 96 -6.83 -1.66 1.96
N SER A 97 -7.67 -2.66 2.25
CA SER A 97 -8.65 -2.56 3.34
C SER A 97 -8.00 -2.66 4.73
N GLY A 98 -6.95 -3.47 4.84
CA GLY A 98 -6.11 -3.57 6.04
C GLY A 98 -5.48 -2.22 6.42
N TYR A 99 -5.04 -1.43 5.42
CA TYR A 99 -4.55 -0.07 5.65
C TYR A 99 -5.60 0.81 6.35
N LEU A 100 -6.85 0.83 5.88
CA LEU A 100 -7.91 1.61 6.52
C LEU A 100 -8.22 1.12 7.94
N THR A 101 -8.19 -0.19 8.15
CA THR A 101 -8.42 -0.79 9.48
C THR A 101 -7.31 -0.39 10.45
N GLU A 102 -6.05 -0.41 10.00
CA GLU A 102 -4.90 0.00 10.80
C GLU A 102 -4.88 1.52 11.06
N ALA A 103 -5.25 2.33 10.07
CA ALA A 103 -5.42 3.77 10.25
C ALA A 103 -6.46 4.08 11.32
N ALA A 104 -7.59 3.36 11.31
CA ALA A 104 -8.62 3.46 12.35
C ALA A 104 -8.10 3.06 13.74
N ASN A 105 -7.35 1.95 13.84
CA ASN A 105 -6.75 1.50 15.10
C ASN A 105 -5.78 2.52 15.70
N ARG A 106 -5.10 3.30 14.84
CA ARG A 106 -4.17 4.37 15.24
C ARG A 106 -4.87 5.72 15.48
N GLY A 107 -6.18 5.80 15.30
CA GLY A 107 -6.93 7.04 15.46
C GLY A 107 -6.69 8.07 14.35
N ILE A 108 -6.16 7.66 13.19
CA ILE A 108 -5.97 8.56 12.04
C ILE A 108 -7.35 8.95 11.50
N PRO A 109 -7.65 10.25 11.31
CA PRO A 109 -8.91 10.70 10.76
C PRO A 109 -9.25 10.03 9.42
N LEU A 110 -10.51 9.64 9.24
CA LEU A 110 -10.97 8.99 8.02
C LEU A 110 -10.66 9.79 6.74
N PRO A 111 -10.87 11.14 6.68
CA PRO A 111 -10.52 11.91 5.49
C PRO A 111 -9.04 11.79 5.11
N GLU A 112 -8.13 11.90 6.08
CA GLU A 112 -6.68 11.76 5.88
C GLU A 112 -6.31 10.36 5.36
N ALA A 113 -6.87 9.31 5.97
CA ALA A 113 -6.65 7.94 5.50
C ALA A 113 -7.23 7.69 4.09
N MET A 114 -8.35 8.34 3.74
CA MET A 114 -8.94 8.26 2.41
C MET A 114 -8.11 8.99 1.36
N GLU A 115 -7.52 10.14 1.69
CA GLU A 115 -6.61 10.88 0.81
C GLU A 115 -5.38 10.04 0.45
N GLN A 116 -4.78 9.37 1.43
CA GLN A 116 -3.62 8.50 1.21
C GLN A 116 -3.98 7.19 0.48
N SER A 117 -5.12 6.58 0.83
CA SER A 117 -5.55 5.29 0.25
C SER A 117 -6.31 5.43 -1.07
N ARG A 118 -6.65 6.65 -1.49
CA ARG A 118 -7.43 6.99 -2.68
C ARG A 118 -8.80 6.29 -2.74
N HIS A 119 -9.42 6.03 -1.59
CA HIS A 119 -10.81 5.54 -1.56
C HIS A 119 -11.76 6.68 -1.90
N ARG A 120 -12.70 6.44 -2.81
CA ARG A 120 -13.70 7.46 -3.19
C ARG A 120 -15.00 7.36 -2.41
N SER A 121 -15.39 6.14 -2.04
CA SER A 121 -16.60 5.91 -1.26
C SER A 121 -16.29 6.04 0.22
N VAL A 122 -16.80 7.12 0.83
CA VAL A 122 -16.80 7.30 2.29
C VAL A 122 -17.52 6.12 2.95
N GLN A 123 -18.66 5.70 2.41
CA GLN A 123 -19.45 4.60 2.97
C GLN A 123 -18.66 3.29 3.06
N GLN A 124 -17.92 2.93 1.99
CA GLN A 124 -17.07 1.75 1.99
C GLN A 124 -15.92 1.88 2.99
N ALA A 125 -15.25 3.03 3.03
CA ALA A 125 -14.12 3.26 3.92
C ALA A 125 -14.54 3.26 5.41
N SER A 126 -15.68 3.88 5.73
CA SER A 126 -16.28 3.91 7.07
C SER A 126 -16.61 2.51 7.60
N SER A 127 -16.95 1.55 6.75
CA SER A 127 -17.20 0.16 7.18
C SER A 127 -15.99 -0.46 7.91
N TYR A 128 -14.77 -0.19 7.43
CA TYR A 128 -13.54 -0.65 8.06
C TYR A 128 -13.30 0.05 9.42
N TYR A 129 -13.54 1.36 9.48
CA TYR A 129 -13.42 2.15 10.71
C TYR A 129 -14.43 1.73 11.78
N ASN A 130 -15.67 1.46 11.40
CA ASN A 130 -16.73 1.00 12.31
C ASN A 130 -16.41 -0.39 12.87
N SER A 131 -15.78 -1.25 12.08
CA SER A 131 -15.37 -2.58 12.52
C SER A 131 -14.20 -2.52 13.53
N ALA A 132 -13.21 -1.66 13.28
CA ALA A 132 -12.12 -1.39 14.23
C ALA A 132 -12.63 -0.78 15.53
N THR A 133 -13.43 0.29 15.45
CA THR A 133 -13.99 0.99 16.60
C THR A 133 -14.89 0.08 17.45
N ARG A 134 -15.67 -0.83 16.85
CA ARG A 134 -16.49 -1.77 17.63
C ARG A 134 -15.67 -2.72 18.49
N ARG A 135 -14.44 -3.08 18.09
CA ARG A 135 -13.57 -3.98 18.86
C ARG A 135 -12.96 -3.33 20.10
N SER A 136 -12.72 -2.01 20.08
CA SER A 136 -11.98 -1.30 21.14
C SER A 136 -12.72 -0.08 21.74
N GLY A 137 -13.92 0.20 21.25
CA GLY A 137 -14.65 1.45 21.50
C GLY A 137 -15.20 1.55 22.91
N ARG A 138 -15.32 2.78 23.41
CA ARG A 138 -15.91 3.07 24.72
C ARG A 138 -17.33 2.51 24.88
N ALA A 139 -18.07 2.40 23.79
CA ALA A 139 -19.40 1.78 23.77
C ALA A 139 -19.40 0.31 24.21
N SER A 140 -18.32 -0.46 23.96
CA SER A 140 -18.22 -1.85 24.46
C SER A 140 -17.86 -1.95 25.94
N ARG A 141 -17.59 -0.81 26.60
CA ARG A 141 -17.25 -0.72 28.04
C ARG A 141 -18.35 -0.05 28.87
N MET A 142 -19.54 0.12 28.30
CA MET A 142 -20.70 0.72 28.97
C MET A 142 -21.61 -0.32 29.65
N LEU A 143 -21.22 -1.60 29.61
CA LEU A 143 -21.82 -2.72 30.33
C LEU A 143 -20.79 -3.27 31.32
#